data_AF-A0A8J6KY31-F1
#
_entry.id   AF-A0A8J6KY31-F1
#
_cell.length_a   1.000
_cell.length_b   1.000
_cell.length_c   1.000
_cell.angle_alpha   90.00
_cell.angle_beta   90.00
_cell.angle_gamma   90.00
#
_symmetry.space_group_name_H-M   'P 1'
#
loop_
_entity.id
_entity.type
_entity.pdbx_description
1 polymer ?
#
loop_
_entity_poly.entity_id
_entity_poly.type
_entity_poly.pdbx_seq_one_letter_code
_entity_poly.pdbx_strand_id
1 'polypeptide(L)'
;MSWPPVLPGFWSQCAASPSFLSPQSLELIRKHGFSAALFAPGWVYECLEKSEFLQNQDKFWRLLERFLPTHSICSLPFVTSFCLGLGPRRVCYGKEQAVGPWYHPSAQETQPLFGEHKLAGDSGGWVKTHCCLADAWHGGSSLLLRGLIPPEVDNVAVRWVPLPPKLFLSMVYKFEGSTDVQVALELTTGDASSCHVGGISVLNDSGSRHSPRPLRVPPTKLARWSGRCGQQLSGGWIQCCYEVSLHGCLLQDLLMSFSRPPGSREEKGFVCRLGEIQVVDANSLLAPLPRVQKVTISQLRWLPLISGSEGRPAQLLLSCTLQWSFHLLQARCFRIHCREQTGSSSTTDGTEKPTFLGLAFANQYRVVDVVVGAARFGQDGRVEFLVEPVPREGFQVPQAEWGRAALVYSAPQ
;
A
#
# COMPACT_ATOMS: atom_id res chain seq x y z
N MET A 1 -15.16 11.16 -29.91
CA MET A 1 -16.08 10.99 -28.76
C MET A 1 -16.35 12.36 -28.18
N SER A 2 -17.52 12.92 -28.49
CA SER A 2 -18.02 14.16 -27.92
C SER A 2 -18.53 13.88 -26.50
N TRP A 3 -17.98 14.57 -25.51
CA TRP A 3 -18.53 14.58 -24.16
C TRP A 3 -19.93 15.21 -24.19
N PRO A 4 -20.95 14.64 -23.53
CA PRO A 4 -22.25 15.27 -23.43
C PRO A 4 -22.14 16.55 -22.58
N PRO A 5 -23.05 17.53 -22.76
CA PRO A 5 -22.98 18.81 -22.07
C PRO A 5 -23.17 18.63 -20.56
N VAL A 6 -22.25 19.18 -19.77
CA VAL A 6 -22.41 19.34 -18.32
C VAL A 6 -23.41 20.47 -18.09
N LEU A 7 -24.62 20.14 -17.66
CA LEU A 7 -25.59 21.15 -17.20
C LEU A 7 -25.06 21.78 -15.91
N PRO A 8 -24.83 23.11 -15.87
CA PRO A 8 -24.50 23.81 -14.65
C PRO A 8 -25.77 24.07 -13.85
N GLY A 9 -25.84 23.51 -12.65
CA GLY A 9 -26.85 23.87 -11.65
C GLY A 9 -27.75 22.71 -11.24
N PHE A 10 -27.27 21.84 -10.34
CA PHE A 10 -28.17 21.05 -9.50
C PHE A 10 -27.56 20.52 -8.20
N TRP A 11 -26.58 21.17 -7.54
CA TRP A 11 -26.03 20.61 -6.29
C TRP A 11 -25.64 21.70 -5.29
N SER A 12 -26.62 22.10 -4.47
CA SER A 12 -26.39 22.80 -3.21
C SER A 12 -26.83 21.89 -2.06
N GLN A 13 -25.96 21.78 -1.06
CA GLN A 13 -26.23 21.23 0.28
C GLN A 13 -26.39 19.70 0.42
N CYS A 14 -25.25 18.98 0.45
CA CYS A 14 -25.16 17.78 1.30
C CYS A 14 -25.31 18.13 2.81
N ALA A 15 -25.16 19.40 3.18
CA ALA A 15 -25.18 19.87 4.57
C ALA A 15 -26.58 20.14 5.15
N ALA A 16 -27.64 20.24 4.34
CA ALA A 16 -28.95 20.73 4.83
C ALA A 16 -30.13 19.77 4.60
N SER A 17 -30.01 18.72 3.80
CA SER A 17 -31.10 17.76 3.61
C SER A 17 -30.60 16.40 3.12
N PRO A 18 -30.83 15.29 3.85
CA PRO A 18 -30.52 13.92 3.41
C PRO A 18 -31.27 13.47 2.14
N SER A 19 -32.17 14.29 1.61
CA SER A 19 -33.11 13.96 0.53
C SER A 19 -32.46 13.83 -0.85
N PHE A 20 -31.28 14.41 -1.09
CA PHE A 20 -30.67 14.45 -2.44
C PHE A 20 -29.62 13.36 -2.73
N LEU A 21 -29.14 12.64 -1.71
CA LEU A 21 -28.37 11.39 -1.87
C LEU A 21 -29.30 10.17 -1.79
N SER A 22 -30.53 10.31 -2.29
CA SER A 22 -31.42 9.16 -2.32
C SER A 22 -30.94 8.15 -3.39
N PRO A 23 -30.93 6.85 -3.06
CA PRO A 23 -31.01 5.75 -4.00
C PRO A 23 -31.67 6.05 -5.36
N GLN A 24 -32.82 6.71 -5.32
CA GLN A 24 -33.69 6.96 -6.47
C GLN A 24 -33.12 8.05 -7.39
N SER A 25 -32.49 9.08 -6.84
CA SER A 25 -31.88 10.17 -7.63
C SER A 25 -30.71 9.65 -8.47
N LEU A 26 -29.85 8.81 -7.90
CA LEU A 26 -28.72 8.21 -8.62
C LEU A 26 -29.16 7.17 -9.65
N GLU A 27 -30.23 6.41 -9.37
CA GLU A 27 -30.86 5.52 -10.35
C GLU A 27 -31.36 6.30 -11.58
N LEU A 28 -32.03 7.43 -11.37
CA LEU A 28 -32.54 8.26 -12.46
C LEU A 28 -31.42 8.90 -13.29
N ILE A 29 -30.40 9.47 -12.63
CA ILE A 29 -29.21 10.04 -13.30
C ILE A 29 -28.56 8.98 -14.20
N ARG A 30 -28.35 7.77 -13.67
CA ARG A 30 -27.75 6.67 -14.42
C ARG A 30 -28.64 6.19 -15.56
N LYS A 31 -29.97 6.11 -15.35
CA LYS A 31 -30.95 5.72 -16.38
C LYS A 31 -30.86 6.63 -17.61
N HIS A 32 -30.59 7.91 -17.42
CA HIS A 32 -30.45 8.87 -18.52
C HIS A 32 -29.01 9.03 -19.04
N GLY A 33 -28.06 8.19 -18.59
CA GLY A 33 -26.68 8.23 -19.06
C GLY A 33 -25.87 9.44 -18.57
N PHE A 34 -26.33 10.13 -17.53
CA PHE A 34 -25.62 11.26 -16.93
C PHE A 34 -24.58 10.79 -15.91
N SER A 35 -23.55 11.62 -15.70
CA SER A 35 -22.58 11.46 -14.62
C SER A 35 -23.04 12.21 -13.37
N ALA A 36 -22.55 11.78 -12.20
CA ALA A 36 -22.76 12.47 -10.92
C ALA A 36 -21.44 13.03 -10.39
N ALA A 37 -21.50 14.19 -9.73
CA ALA A 37 -20.37 14.80 -9.03
C ALA A 37 -20.74 15.02 -7.56
N LEU A 38 -19.87 14.60 -6.64
CA LEU A 38 -20.04 14.84 -5.22
C LEU A 38 -19.31 16.13 -4.84
N PHE A 39 -20.05 17.12 -4.34
CA PHE A 39 -19.47 18.36 -3.86
C PHE A 39 -19.14 18.26 -2.36
N ALA A 40 -17.90 18.61 -2.00
CA ALA A 40 -17.40 18.61 -0.63
C ALA A 40 -17.61 17.29 0.16
N PRO A 41 -17.19 16.12 -0.37
CA PRO A 41 -17.29 14.84 0.37
C PRO A 41 -16.42 14.81 1.63
N GLY A 42 -15.48 15.77 1.79
CA GLY A 42 -14.73 16.01 3.02
C GLY A 42 -15.62 16.31 4.24
N TRP A 43 -16.88 16.67 4.02
CA TRP A 43 -17.90 16.84 5.05
C TRP A 43 -18.00 15.65 6.02
N VAL A 44 -17.75 14.42 5.56
CA VAL A 44 -17.72 13.22 6.41
C VAL A 44 -16.69 13.36 7.55
N TYR A 45 -15.55 14.01 7.28
CA TYR A 45 -14.54 14.30 8.29
C TYR A 45 -14.86 15.57 9.11
N GLU A 46 -15.43 16.59 8.46
CA GLU A 46 -15.65 17.91 9.06
C GLU A 46 -16.83 17.94 10.03
N CYS A 47 -17.89 17.16 9.77
CA CYS A 47 -19.18 17.28 10.46
C CYS A 47 -19.61 16.04 11.23
N LEU A 48 -18.95 14.90 11.04
CA LEU A 48 -19.19 13.69 11.84
C LEU A 48 -18.08 13.47 12.86
N GLU A 49 -18.31 12.53 13.76
CA GLU A 49 -17.38 12.20 14.83
C GLU A 49 -16.04 11.70 14.26
N LYS A 50 -14.95 12.42 14.55
CA LYS A 50 -13.61 12.17 13.97
C LYS A 50 -13.03 10.85 14.44
N SER A 51 -13.33 10.44 15.68
CA SER A 51 -12.91 9.14 16.20
C SER A 51 -13.54 7.96 15.45
N GLU A 52 -14.66 8.19 14.76
CA GLU A 52 -15.36 7.22 13.92
C GLU A 52 -15.18 7.48 12.41
N PHE A 53 -14.19 8.29 12.03
CA PHE A 53 -14.04 8.75 10.64
C PHE A 53 -14.00 7.61 9.62
N LEU A 54 -13.25 6.53 9.89
CA LEU A 54 -13.15 5.39 8.97
C LEU A 54 -14.51 4.69 8.80
N GLN A 55 -15.24 4.50 9.90
CA GLN A 55 -16.57 3.89 9.87
C GLN A 55 -17.58 4.78 9.13
N ASN A 56 -17.48 6.09 9.32
CA ASN A 56 -18.36 7.05 8.67
C ASN A 56 -18.06 7.17 7.16
N GLN A 57 -16.79 7.10 6.77
CA GLN A 57 -16.40 6.98 5.36
C GLN A 57 -16.95 5.69 4.73
N ASP A 58 -16.76 4.55 5.39
CA ASP A 58 -17.26 3.27 4.90
C ASP A 58 -18.79 3.29 4.73
N LYS A 59 -19.53 3.85 5.69
CA LYS A 59 -20.99 4.02 5.60
C LYS A 59 -21.36 4.90 4.40
N PHE A 60 -20.73 6.06 4.26
CA PHE A 60 -21.02 7.01 3.19
C PHE A 60 -20.80 6.40 1.80
N TRP A 61 -19.63 5.81 1.56
CA TRP A 61 -19.29 5.25 0.25
C TRP A 61 -20.08 3.98 -0.07
N ARG A 62 -20.45 3.18 0.94
CA ARG A 62 -21.32 2.01 0.74
C ARG A 62 -22.71 2.37 0.20
N LEU A 63 -23.28 3.51 0.58
CA LEU A 63 -24.55 3.98 0.01
C LEU A 63 -24.48 4.17 -1.51
N LEU A 64 -23.29 4.46 -2.01
CA LEU A 64 -23.02 4.71 -3.42
C LEU A 64 -22.50 3.48 -4.18
N GLU A 65 -22.16 2.40 -3.48
CA GLU A 65 -21.44 1.24 -4.03
C GLU A 65 -22.05 0.71 -5.33
N ARG A 66 -23.37 0.48 -5.36
CA ARG A 66 -24.09 -0.01 -6.56
C ARG A 66 -24.05 0.94 -7.77
N PHE A 67 -23.67 2.20 -7.56
CA PHE A 67 -23.55 3.22 -8.61
C PHE A 67 -22.12 3.49 -9.03
N LEU A 68 -21.13 3.01 -8.27
CA LEU A 68 -19.72 3.26 -8.50
C LEU A 68 -19.11 2.08 -9.29
N PRO A 69 -18.94 2.19 -10.63
CA PRO A 69 -18.18 1.19 -11.35
C PRO A 69 -16.74 1.17 -10.84
N THR A 70 -16.24 -0.02 -10.54
CA THR A 70 -14.90 -0.21 -10.00
C THR A 70 -13.92 -0.46 -11.14
N HIS A 71 -12.86 0.35 -11.20
CA HIS A 71 -11.79 0.10 -12.16
C HIS A 71 -10.99 -1.15 -11.80
N SER A 72 -10.68 -1.95 -12.81
CA SER A 72 -9.87 -3.16 -12.67
C SER A 72 -8.38 -2.83 -12.49
N ILE A 73 -7.66 -3.69 -11.76
CA ILE A 73 -6.21 -3.57 -11.57
C ILE A 73 -5.54 -4.37 -12.67
N CYS A 74 -5.00 -3.68 -13.68
CA CYS A 74 -4.47 -4.32 -14.88
C CYS A 74 -2.94 -4.29 -14.96
N SER A 75 -2.25 -4.05 -13.85
CA SER A 75 -0.78 -3.93 -13.83
C SER A 75 -0.14 -4.77 -12.72
N LEU A 76 1.06 -5.27 -13.01
CA LEU A 76 1.93 -5.93 -12.07
C LEU A 76 3.20 -5.11 -11.83
N PRO A 77 3.84 -5.22 -10.65
CA PRO A 77 3.37 -5.98 -9.49
C PRO A 77 2.18 -5.28 -8.81
N PHE A 78 1.16 -6.04 -8.42
CA PHE A 78 0.10 -5.54 -7.55
C PHE A 78 0.45 -5.88 -6.10
N VAL A 79 0.68 -4.85 -5.29
CA VAL A 79 0.99 -5.01 -3.87
C VAL A 79 0.20 -3.99 -3.06
N THR A 80 -0.50 -4.47 -2.04
CA THR A 80 -1.15 -3.61 -1.04
C THR A 80 -1.03 -4.22 0.34
N SER A 81 -0.67 -3.38 1.31
CA SER A 81 -0.79 -3.63 2.75
C SER A 81 -1.97 -2.89 3.35
N PHE A 82 -2.87 -2.36 2.52
CA PHE A 82 -4.04 -1.60 2.94
C PHE A 82 -3.65 -0.36 3.73
N CYS A 83 -2.46 0.19 3.45
CA CYS A 83 -1.96 1.40 4.10
C CYS A 83 -2.84 2.59 3.71
N LEU A 84 -3.42 3.27 4.69
CA LEU A 84 -4.21 4.49 4.49
C LEU A 84 -3.35 5.75 4.33
N GLY A 85 -2.02 5.59 4.36
CA GLY A 85 -1.08 6.70 4.41
C GLY A 85 -1.10 7.43 5.75
N LEU A 86 -1.63 6.83 6.80
CA LEU A 86 -1.69 7.40 8.15
C LEU A 86 -1.73 6.32 9.21
N GLY A 87 -1.40 6.68 10.44
CA GLY A 87 -1.59 5.81 11.61
C GLY A 87 -0.93 6.37 12.87
N PRO A 88 -1.23 5.78 14.04
CA PRO A 88 -0.62 6.18 15.31
C PRO A 88 0.85 5.79 15.43
N ARG A 89 1.34 4.92 14.54
CA ARG A 89 2.71 4.45 14.42
C ARG A 89 2.97 4.02 12.98
N ARG A 90 4.24 4.03 12.56
CA ARG A 90 4.64 3.49 11.26
C ARG A 90 5.33 2.15 11.44
N VAL A 91 4.79 1.12 10.80
CA VAL A 91 5.24 -0.27 10.90
C VAL A 91 5.84 -0.73 9.58
N CYS A 92 6.83 -1.60 9.62
CA CYS A 92 7.39 -2.30 8.48
C CYS A 92 7.66 -3.74 8.88
N TYR A 93 7.02 -4.68 8.17
CA TYR A 93 7.08 -6.10 8.44
C TYR A 93 6.74 -6.47 9.90
N GLY A 94 5.66 -5.88 10.42
CA GLY A 94 5.19 -6.08 11.79
C GLY A 94 6.07 -5.44 12.86
N LYS A 95 7.13 -4.69 12.49
CA LYS A 95 8.02 -3.99 13.41
C LYS A 95 7.89 -2.48 13.30
N GLU A 96 7.82 -1.81 14.43
CA GLU A 96 7.73 -0.34 14.48
C GLU A 96 9.01 0.31 13.96
N GLN A 97 8.85 1.31 13.08
CA GLN A 97 9.93 2.05 12.42
C GLN A 97 10.00 3.50 12.88
N ALA A 98 8.86 4.08 13.25
CA ALA A 98 8.79 5.42 13.81
C ALA A 98 7.68 5.44 14.87
N VAL A 99 8.05 5.94 16.05
CA VAL A 99 7.14 6.13 17.18
C VAL A 99 6.35 7.41 16.95
N GLY A 100 5.05 7.36 17.20
CA GLY A 100 4.15 8.50 17.12
C GLY A 100 3.34 8.57 15.82
N PRO A 101 2.32 9.44 15.80
CA PRO A 101 1.38 9.54 14.70
C PRO A 101 2.09 10.04 13.43
N TRP A 102 1.67 9.50 12.29
CA TRP A 102 2.18 9.90 11.00
C TRP A 102 1.04 10.03 9.99
N TYR A 103 1.23 10.92 9.03
CA TYR A 103 0.29 11.20 7.95
C TYR A 103 1.07 11.57 6.69
N HIS A 104 0.89 10.80 5.62
CA HIS A 104 1.46 11.02 4.32
C HIS A 104 0.55 10.39 3.24
N PRO A 105 -0.37 11.15 2.62
CA PRO A 105 -1.34 10.61 1.65
C PRO A 105 -0.70 9.88 0.46
N SER A 106 0.49 10.28 0.02
CA SER A 106 1.22 9.56 -1.04
C SER A 106 1.67 8.15 -0.64
N ALA A 107 1.59 7.80 0.65
CA ALA A 107 1.81 6.45 1.16
C ALA A 107 0.53 5.61 1.19
N GLN A 108 -0.61 6.17 0.77
CA GLN A 108 -1.85 5.42 0.63
C GLN A 108 -1.72 4.39 -0.49
N GLU A 109 -2.13 3.17 -0.20
CA GLU A 109 -2.11 2.05 -1.13
C GLU A 109 -3.52 1.69 -1.57
N THR A 110 -3.63 0.80 -2.55
CA THR A 110 -4.93 0.33 -3.06
C THR A 110 -5.77 -0.27 -1.93
N GLN A 111 -6.98 0.25 -1.76
CA GLN A 111 -7.94 -0.20 -0.76
C GLN A 111 -8.89 -1.25 -1.35
N PRO A 112 -9.47 -2.15 -0.53
CA PRO A 112 -10.43 -3.12 -1.04
C PRO A 112 -11.73 -2.42 -1.47
N LEU A 113 -12.51 -3.12 -2.29
CA LEU A 113 -13.89 -2.73 -2.55
C LEU A 113 -14.71 -2.96 -1.27
N PHE A 114 -15.58 -2.00 -0.94
CA PHE A 114 -16.40 -2.05 0.26
C PHE A 114 -17.18 -3.38 0.29
N GLY A 115 -17.17 -4.07 1.43
CA GLY A 115 -17.70 -5.43 1.48
C GLY A 115 -18.26 -5.77 2.86
N GLU A 116 -19.54 -5.50 3.05
CA GLU A 116 -20.34 -6.33 3.93
C GLU A 116 -21.07 -7.32 3.03
N HIS A 117 -20.58 -8.56 3.01
CA HIS A 117 -21.16 -9.64 2.24
C HIS A 117 -21.95 -10.54 3.19
N LYS A 118 -23.26 -10.58 3.01
CA LYS A 118 -24.11 -11.62 3.59
C LYS A 118 -24.15 -12.79 2.60
N LEU A 119 -24.05 -14.01 3.11
CA LEU A 119 -24.23 -15.20 2.28
C LEU A 119 -25.65 -15.20 1.70
N ALA A 120 -25.81 -15.69 0.48
CA ALA A 120 -27.13 -15.82 -0.13
C ALA A 120 -27.95 -16.90 0.61
N GLY A 121 -29.24 -16.63 0.84
CA GLY A 121 -30.18 -17.54 1.53
C GLY A 121 -30.35 -17.27 3.03
N ASP A 122 -31.10 -18.15 3.71
CA ASP A 122 -31.46 -18.03 5.14
C ASP A 122 -30.33 -18.45 6.11
N SER A 123 -29.12 -18.69 5.61
CA SER A 123 -27.98 -19.25 6.38
C SER A 123 -27.40 -18.30 7.44
N GLY A 124 -27.78 -17.02 7.47
CA GLY A 124 -27.37 -16.06 8.50
C GLY A 124 -25.88 -15.68 8.53
N GLY A 125 -25.03 -16.34 7.73
CA GLY A 125 -23.59 -16.09 7.67
C GLY A 125 -23.23 -14.76 7.01
N TRP A 126 -22.17 -14.12 7.50
CA TRP A 126 -21.75 -12.80 7.02
C TRP A 126 -20.25 -12.59 7.17
N VAL A 127 -19.67 -11.76 6.31
CA VAL A 127 -18.33 -11.21 6.45
C VAL A 127 -18.35 -9.71 6.19
N LYS A 128 -17.63 -8.97 7.03
CA LYS A 128 -17.44 -7.53 6.96
C LYS A 128 -15.96 -7.20 6.91
N THR A 129 -15.59 -6.34 5.99
CA THR A 129 -14.22 -5.80 5.85
C THR A 129 -14.19 -4.32 6.16
N HIS A 130 -13.17 -3.86 6.88
CA HIS A 130 -12.88 -2.43 7.07
C HIS A 130 -11.41 -2.20 7.44
N CYS A 131 -10.87 -1.03 7.12
CA CYS A 131 -9.49 -0.70 7.47
C CYS A 131 -9.35 -0.45 8.98
N CYS A 132 -8.21 -0.86 9.55
CA CYS A 132 -7.96 -0.76 10.98
C CYS A 132 -6.54 -0.23 11.25
N LEU A 133 -6.43 0.77 12.14
CA LEU A 133 -5.18 1.44 12.52
C LEU A 133 -4.48 0.78 13.73
N ALA A 134 -5.12 -0.21 14.38
CA ALA A 134 -4.62 -0.78 15.62
C ALA A 134 -3.35 -1.63 15.43
N ASP A 135 -3.27 -2.37 14.32
CA ASP A 135 -2.13 -3.22 13.98
C ASP A 135 -1.96 -3.25 12.46
N ALA A 136 -0.72 -3.38 12.00
CA ALA A 136 -0.37 -3.31 10.58
C ALA A 136 0.84 -4.19 10.29
N TRP A 137 0.89 -4.74 9.07
CA TRP A 137 2.09 -5.41 8.60
C TRP A 137 3.09 -4.40 8.04
N HIS A 138 2.63 -3.47 7.21
CA HIS A 138 3.45 -2.40 6.62
C HIS A 138 2.62 -1.11 6.52
N GLY A 139 3.23 0.04 6.79
CA GLY A 139 2.54 1.32 6.82
C GLY A 139 1.88 1.59 8.18
N GLY A 140 0.59 1.89 8.18
CA GLY A 140 -0.13 2.35 9.39
C GLY A 140 -1.50 1.69 9.61
N SER A 141 -1.90 0.80 8.71
CA SER A 141 -3.16 0.06 8.78
C SER A 141 -3.03 -1.35 8.25
N SER A 142 -3.99 -2.20 8.63
CA SER A 142 -4.30 -3.47 7.99
C SER A 142 -5.78 -3.52 7.64
N LEU A 143 -6.18 -4.49 6.83
CA LEU A 143 -7.59 -4.78 6.59
C LEU A 143 -8.10 -5.74 7.67
N LEU A 144 -9.18 -5.37 8.37
CA LEU A 144 -9.83 -6.22 9.35
C LEU A 144 -11.03 -6.92 8.73
N LEU A 145 -10.99 -8.25 8.74
CA LEU A 145 -12.06 -9.14 8.31
C LEU A 145 -12.72 -9.74 9.55
N ARG A 146 -14.02 -9.55 9.67
CA ARG A 146 -14.84 -10.14 10.73
C ARG A 146 -15.97 -10.91 10.09
N GLY A 147 -16.31 -12.06 10.64
CA GLY A 147 -17.42 -12.82 10.09
C GLY A 147 -17.87 -13.96 10.97
N LEU A 148 -18.91 -14.60 10.46
CA LEU A 148 -19.61 -15.69 11.09
C LEU A 148 -19.84 -16.79 10.06
N ILE A 149 -19.35 -17.99 10.37
CA ILE A 149 -19.53 -19.18 9.53
C ILE A 149 -20.63 -20.04 10.18
N PRO A 150 -21.83 -20.08 9.59
CA PRO A 150 -22.97 -20.83 10.14
C PRO A 150 -22.83 -22.35 9.88
N PRO A 151 -23.57 -23.21 10.59
CA PRO A 151 -23.49 -24.66 10.44
C PRO A 151 -23.77 -25.19 9.04
N GLU A 152 -24.61 -24.51 8.27
CA GLU A 152 -25.12 -24.93 6.96
C GLU A 152 -24.15 -24.60 5.81
N VAL A 153 -23.12 -23.79 6.08
CA VAL A 153 -22.15 -23.36 5.07
C VAL A 153 -20.73 -23.70 5.53
N ASP A 154 -19.94 -24.29 4.65
CA ASP A 154 -18.58 -24.74 4.99
C ASP A 154 -17.56 -23.59 4.97
N ASN A 155 -17.80 -22.54 4.18
CA ASN A 155 -16.91 -21.40 4.05
C ASN A 155 -17.59 -20.05 3.75
N VAL A 156 -16.88 -18.96 4.02
CA VAL A 156 -17.23 -17.62 3.55
C VAL A 156 -16.03 -16.99 2.87
N ALA A 157 -16.23 -16.31 1.73
CA ALA A 157 -15.17 -15.73 0.94
C ALA A 157 -15.31 -14.20 0.78
N VAL A 158 -14.18 -13.50 0.77
CA VAL A 158 -14.08 -12.08 0.38
C VAL A 158 -13.41 -11.99 -0.98
N ARG A 159 -13.95 -11.15 -1.86
CA ARG A 159 -13.54 -11.01 -3.26
C ARG A 159 -12.62 -9.80 -3.50
N TRP A 160 -11.68 -9.94 -4.43
CA TRP A 160 -10.78 -8.90 -4.91
C TRP A 160 -10.69 -8.86 -6.44
N VAL A 161 -10.15 -7.76 -6.96
CA VAL A 161 -10.14 -7.31 -8.37
C VAL A 161 -9.39 -8.27 -9.33
N PRO A 162 -9.69 -8.27 -10.65
CA PRO A 162 -8.99 -9.06 -11.69
C PRO A 162 -7.50 -8.76 -11.85
N LEU A 163 -6.76 -9.76 -12.34
CA LEU A 163 -5.30 -9.86 -12.42
C LEU A 163 -4.85 -10.70 -13.67
N PRO A 164 -3.61 -10.54 -14.17
CA PRO A 164 -3.14 -11.18 -15.42
C PRO A 164 -2.51 -12.60 -15.23
N PRO A 165 -2.09 -13.33 -16.29
CA PRO A 165 -2.18 -14.81 -16.33
C PRO A 165 -0.95 -15.67 -15.93
N LYS A 166 0.12 -15.19 -15.26
CA LYS A 166 1.09 -16.08 -14.56
C LYS A 166 1.63 -15.38 -13.33
N LEU A 167 1.37 -15.95 -12.15
CA LEU A 167 1.46 -15.19 -10.90
C LEU A 167 2.13 -15.99 -9.79
N PHE A 168 3.00 -15.32 -9.06
CA PHE A 168 3.27 -15.64 -7.68
C PHE A 168 2.38 -14.79 -6.79
N LEU A 169 1.78 -15.44 -5.79
CA LEU A 169 0.87 -14.81 -4.85
C LEU A 169 1.47 -14.94 -3.45
N SER A 170 1.48 -13.85 -2.70
CA SER A 170 1.79 -13.87 -1.27
C SER A 170 0.70 -13.15 -0.50
N MET A 171 0.38 -13.71 0.67
CA MET A 171 -0.66 -13.22 1.54
C MET A 171 -0.18 -13.27 2.97
N VAL A 172 -0.24 -12.14 3.67
CA VAL A 172 0.19 -12.02 5.06
C VAL A 172 -1.02 -11.72 5.92
N TYR A 173 -1.35 -12.60 6.87
CA TYR A 173 -2.51 -12.44 7.74
C TYR A 173 -2.22 -12.78 9.20
N LYS A 174 -3.13 -12.41 10.10
CA LYS A 174 -3.01 -12.63 11.54
C LYS A 174 -4.40 -12.76 12.16
N PHE A 175 -4.63 -13.79 12.97
CA PHE A 175 -5.87 -13.90 13.75
C PHE A 175 -5.81 -13.09 15.05
N GLU A 176 -6.96 -12.56 15.48
CA GLU A 176 -7.13 -12.03 16.84
C GLU A 176 -7.70 -13.11 17.75
N GLY A 177 -6.91 -13.54 18.73
CA GLY A 177 -7.28 -14.63 19.65
C GLY A 177 -7.01 -16.02 19.08
N SER A 178 -7.33 -17.04 19.87
CA SER A 178 -7.26 -18.44 19.44
C SER A 178 -8.47 -18.80 18.57
N THR A 179 -8.23 -19.31 17.38
CA THR A 179 -9.27 -19.81 16.48
C THR A 179 -8.78 -21.06 15.75
N ASP A 180 -9.72 -21.95 15.47
CA ASP A 180 -9.55 -23.16 14.66
C ASP A 180 -9.96 -22.95 13.19
N VAL A 181 -10.44 -21.75 12.84
CA VAL A 181 -10.83 -21.37 11.48
C VAL A 181 -9.62 -21.43 10.54
N GLN A 182 -9.80 -22.11 9.42
CA GLN A 182 -8.79 -22.23 8.37
C GLN A 182 -8.92 -21.09 7.36
N VAL A 183 -7.78 -20.62 6.85
CA VAL A 183 -7.73 -19.62 5.78
C VAL A 183 -7.20 -20.29 4.52
N ALA A 184 -7.90 -20.12 3.41
CA ALA A 184 -7.45 -20.54 2.10
C ALA A 184 -7.53 -19.38 1.10
N LEU A 185 -6.69 -19.49 0.06
CA LEU A 185 -6.78 -18.65 -1.11
C LEU A 185 -7.66 -19.35 -2.14
N GLU A 186 -8.56 -18.61 -2.75
CA GLU A 186 -9.40 -19.04 -3.86
C GLU A 186 -9.24 -18.07 -5.03
N LEU A 187 -9.37 -18.57 -6.24
CA LEU A 187 -9.13 -17.84 -7.47
C LEU A 187 -10.27 -18.12 -8.44
N THR A 188 -10.85 -17.09 -9.05
CA THR A 188 -11.77 -17.27 -10.18
C THR A 188 -11.06 -16.90 -11.47
N THR A 189 -11.23 -17.72 -12.49
CA THR A 189 -10.60 -17.49 -13.80
C THR A 189 -11.66 -17.45 -14.89
N GLY A 190 -11.47 -16.53 -15.84
CA GLY A 190 -12.29 -16.41 -17.04
C GLY A 190 -11.51 -16.77 -18.29
N ASP A 191 -12.23 -17.22 -19.32
CA ASP A 191 -11.65 -17.44 -20.65
C ASP A 191 -11.19 -16.11 -21.26
N ALA A 192 -9.93 -16.06 -21.72
CA ALA A 192 -9.35 -14.92 -22.41
C ALA A 192 -10.17 -14.48 -23.65
N SER A 193 -10.90 -15.41 -24.29
CA SER A 193 -11.74 -15.14 -25.47
C SER A 193 -13.02 -14.34 -25.15
N SER A 194 -13.47 -14.34 -23.88
CA SER A 194 -14.72 -13.71 -23.44
C SER A 194 -14.56 -12.25 -22.99
N CYS A 195 -13.32 -11.72 -23.02
CA CYS A 195 -13.00 -10.42 -22.46
C CYS A 195 -13.31 -9.26 -23.42
N HIS A 196 -14.56 -8.84 -23.48
CA HIS A 196 -14.91 -7.53 -24.02
C HIS A 196 -14.70 -6.43 -22.97
N VAL A 197 -13.66 -5.60 -23.13
CA VAL A 197 -13.37 -4.42 -22.27
C VAL A 197 -14.37 -3.26 -22.48
N GLY A 198 -15.45 -3.49 -23.23
CA GLY A 198 -16.43 -2.46 -23.63
C GLY A 198 -17.74 -2.42 -22.84
N GLY A 199 -17.95 -3.31 -21.87
CA GLY A 199 -19.24 -3.41 -21.18
C GLY A 199 -19.09 -3.53 -19.67
N ILE A 200 -19.76 -2.65 -18.92
CA ILE A 200 -20.02 -2.85 -17.49
C ILE A 200 -21.01 -4.01 -17.38
N SER A 201 -20.49 -5.23 -17.33
CA SER A 201 -21.30 -6.41 -16.99
C SER A 201 -21.28 -6.59 -15.48
N VAL A 202 -22.46 -6.86 -14.91
CA VAL A 202 -22.55 -7.52 -13.60
C VAL A 202 -21.88 -8.87 -13.82
N LEU A 203 -20.67 -9.05 -13.27
CA LEU A 203 -19.87 -10.25 -13.48
C LEU A 203 -20.61 -11.44 -12.87
N ASN A 204 -21.23 -12.24 -13.73
CA ASN A 204 -21.88 -13.50 -13.36
C ASN A 204 -20.84 -14.49 -12.82
N ASP A 205 -21.27 -15.34 -11.88
CA ASP A 205 -20.49 -16.36 -11.15
C ASP A 205 -20.06 -17.57 -12.03
N SER A 206 -19.90 -17.36 -13.34
CA SER A 206 -19.66 -18.40 -14.35
C SER A 206 -18.17 -18.75 -14.55
N GLY A 207 -17.27 -18.21 -13.72
CA GLY A 207 -15.83 -18.48 -13.77
C GLY A 207 -15.45 -19.81 -13.11
N SER A 208 -14.34 -20.44 -13.54
CA SER A 208 -13.84 -21.63 -12.87
C SER A 208 -13.09 -21.25 -11.58
N ARG A 209 -13.48 -21.84 -10.45
CA ARG A 209 -12.90 -21.58 -9.13
C ARG A 209 -11.78 -22.57 -8.81
N HIS A 210 -10.62 -22.07 -8.39
CA HIS A 210 -9.43 -22.84 -8.07
C HIS A 210 -8.96 -22.50 -6.65
N SER A 211 -8.53 -23.51 -5.89
CA SER A 211 -7.91 -23.30 -4.57
C SER A 211 -6.46 -23.80 -4.58
N PRO A 212 -5.48 -22.92 -4.79
CA PRO A 212 -4.07 -23.32 -4.79
C PRO A 212 -3.61 -23.70 -3.39
N ARG A 213 -2.73 -24.71 -3.30
CA ARG A 213 -2.12 -25.11 -2.03
C ARG A 213 -0.97 -24.17 -1.68
N PRO A 214 -0.84 -23.74 -0.40
CA PRO A 214 0.31 -22.96 0.04
C PRO A 214 1.62 -23.73 -0.17
N LEU A 215 2.63 -23.02 -0.64
CA LEU A 215 4.00 -23.53 -0.74
C LEU A 215 4.58 -23.71 0.67
N ARG A 216 5.13 -24.90 0.95
CA ARG A 216 5.87 -25.16 2.20
C ARG A 216 7.26 -24.55 2.19
N VAL A 217 7.93 -24.65 1.04
CA VAL A 217 9.22 -24.05 0.76
C VAL A 217 9.11 -23.40 -0.60
N PRO A 218 9.51 -22.14 -0.74
CA PRO A 218 9.45 -21.46 -2.02
C PRO A 218 10.54 -21.96 -3.00
N PRO A 219 10.30 -21.89 -4.33
CA PRO A 219 11.29 -22.27 -5.32
C PRO A 219 12.62 -21.52 -5.12
N THR A 220 13.75 -22.20 -5.27
CA THR A 220 15.10 -21.62 -5.04
C THR A 220 15.35 -20.38 -5.90
N LYS A 221 14.79 -20.34 -7.11
CA LYS A 221 14.87 -19.20 -8.03
C LYS A 221 14.24 -17.92 -7.46
N LEU A 222 13.36 -18.05 -6.47
CA LEU A 222 12.66 -16.96 -5.81
C LEU A 222 13.14 -16.68 -4.39
N ALA A 223 14.23 -17.31 -3.93
CA ALA A 223 14.74 -17.17 -2.56
C ALA A 223 14.87 -15.70 -2.10
N ARG A 224 15.16 -14.78 -3.03
CA ARG A 224 15.23 -13.33 -2.81
C ARG A 224 13.91 -12.70 -2.35
N TRP A 225 12.79 -13.19 -2.87
CA TRP A 225 11.42 -12.74 -2.53
C TRP A 225 10.83 -13.56 -1.38
N SER A 226 11.19 -14.83 -1.32
CA SER A 226 10.44 -15.81 -0.56
C SER A 226 11.05 -16.19 0.78
N GLY A 227 12.13 -15.52 1.21
CA GLY A 227 12.85 -15.85 2.45
C GLY A 227 12.00 -15.84 3.72
N ARG A 228 10.74 -15.37 3.65
CA ARG A 228 9.77 -15.27 4.75
C ARG A 228 8.52 -16.14 4.56
N CYS A 229 8.37 -16.78 3.40
CA CYS A 229 7.22 -17.64 3.08
C CYS A 229 7.17 -18.85 4.02
N GLY A 230 5.97 -19.16 4.53
CA GLY A 230 5.75 -20.33 5.38
C GLY A 230 6.35 -20.25 6.79
N GLN A 231 6.91 -19.09 7.17
CA GLN A 231 7.44 -18.86 8.51
C GLN A 231 6.44 -18.10 9.38
N GLN A 232 6.48 -18.37 10.68
CA GLN A 232 5.81 -17.53 11.66
C GLN A 232 6.60 -16.24 11.85
N LEU A 233 5.96 -15.11 11.60
CA LEU A 233 6.59 -13.80 11.59
C LEU A 233 6.39 -13.09 12.93
N SER A 234 7.18 -12.05 13.18
CA SER A 234 7.09 -11.26 14.40
C SER A 234 5.68 -10.74 14.63
N GLY A 235 5.19 -10.79 15.87
CA GLY A 235 3.86 -10.27 16.22
C GLY A 235 2.70 -11.16 15.81
N GLY A 236 2.94 -12.43 15.48
CA GLY A 236 1.89 -13.42 15.18
C GLY A 236 1.37 -13.38 13.73
N TRP A 237 2.08 -12.69 12.83
CA TRP A 237 1.77 -12.69 11.41
C TRP A 237 2.18 -14.01 10.75
N ILE A 238 1.37 -14.46 9.79
CA ILE A 238 1.56 -15.68 9.02
C ILE A 238 1.63 -15.29 7.54
N GLN A 239 2.65 -15.75 6.83
CA GLN A 239 2.78 -15.54 5.39
C GLN A 239 2.56 -16.84 4.62
N CYS A 240 1.56 -16.86 3.77
CA CYS A 240 1.32 -17.92 2.79
C CYS A 240 1.75 -17.46 1.40
N CYS A 241 2.45 -18.34 0.68
CA CYS A 241 2.90 -18.09 -0.68
C CYS A 241 2.35 -19.17 -1.61
N TYR A 242 2.03 -18.80 -2.85
CA TYR A 242 1.43 -19.67 -3.84
C TYR A 242 2.07 -19.45 -5.20
N GLU A 243 2.18 -20.52 -5.98
CA GLU A 243 2.59 -20.48 -7.38
C GLU A 243 1.39 -20.88 -8.23
N VAL A 244 0.98 -20.03 -9.16
CA VAL A 244 -0.20 -20.25 -10.00
C VAL A 244 0.18 -20.06 -11.46
N SER A 245 0.04 -21.15 -12.22
CA SER A 245 0.24 -21.16 -13.66
C SER A 245 -1.10 -21.15 -14.38
N LEU A 246 -1.55 -19.98 -14.83
CA LEU A 246 -2.75 -19.87 -15.66
C LEU A 246 -2.35 -20.06 -17.13
N HIS A 247 -3.08 -20.90 -17.85
CA HIS A 247 -2.84 -21.20 -19.27
C HIS A 247 -4.12 -20.85 -20.04
N GLY A 248 -4.06 -19.83 -20.90
CA GLY A 248 -5.21 -19.42 -21.71
C GLY A 248 -6.36 -18.73 -20.95
N CYS A 249 -6.20 -18.43 -19.66
CA CYS A 249 -7.22 -17.80 -18.83
C CYS A 249 -6.67 -16.56 -18.12
N LEU A 250 -7.53 -15.58 -17.83
CA LEU A 250 -7.21 -14.40 -17.02
C LEU A 250 -7.72 -14.60 -15.59
N LEU A 251 -6.97 -14.12 -14.59
CA LEU A 251 -7.45 -14.13 -13.21
C LEU A 251 -8.52 -13.05 -13.08
N GLN A 252 -9.72 -13.44 -12.70
CA GLN A 252 -10.85 -12.52 -12.55
C GLN A 252 -10.96 -12.00 -11.13
N ASP A 253 -10.76 -12.88 -10.14
CA ASP A 253 -10.79 -12.47 -8.75
C ASP A 253 -9.79 -13.29 -7.93
N LEU A 254 -9.18 -12.60 -6.97
CA LEU A 254 -8.54 -13.24 -5.84
C LEU A 254 -9.62 -13.30 -4.74
N LEU A 255 -9.72 -14.41 -4.01
CA LEU A 255 -10.58 -14.50 -2.85
C LEU A 255 -9.87 -15.12 -1.66
N MET A 256 -10.22 -14.68 -0.45
CA MET A 256 -9.83 -15.35 0.78
C MET A 256 -11.05 -16.02 1.35
N SER A 257 -10.97 -17.33 1.51
CA SER A 257 -12.01 -18.12 2.14
C SER A 257 -11.61 -18.49 3.58
N PHE A 258 -12.61 -18.44 4.44
CA PHE A 258 -12.55 -18.86 5.82
C PHE A 258 -13.43 -20.10 5.97
N SER A 259 -12.87 -21.20 6.44
CA SER A 259 -13.60 -22.46 6.59
C SER A 259 -13.50 -23.01 8.01
N ARG A 260 -14.54 -23.71 8.44
CA ARG A 260 -14.55 -24.42 9.72
C ARG A 260 -13.63 -25.65 9.66
N PRO A 261 -13.10 -26.13 10.80
CA PRO A 261 -12.42 -27.40 10.85
C PRO A 261 -13.32 -28.55 10.34
N PRO A 262 -12.74 -29.56 9.68
CA PRO A 262 -13.50 -30.72 9.23
C PRO A 262 -14.27 -31.37 10.40
N GLY A 263 -15.58 -31.56 10.24
CA GLY A 263 -16.44 -32.21 11.22
C GLY A 263 -17.05 -31.29 12.30
N SER A 264 -16.70 -30.00 12.32
CA SER A 264 -17.35 -29.03 13.20
C SER A 264 -18.78 -28.73 12.75
N ARG A 265 -19.74 -28.75 13.69
CA ARG A 265 -21.14 -28.36 13.45
C ARG A 265 -21.55 -27.09 14.19
N GLU A 266 -20.64 -26.50 14.95
CA GLU A 266 -20.88 -25.25 15.68
C GLU A 266 -20.67 -24.05 14.76
N GLU A 267 -21.45 -23.01 15.03
CA GLU A 267 -21.23 -21.68 14.48
C GLU A 267 -19.87 -21.14 14.98
N LYS A 268 -19.07 -20.58 14.06
CA LYS A 268 -17.74 -20.06 14.40
C LYS A 268 -17.58 -18.64 13.89
N GLY A 269 -17.40 -17.73 14.83
CA GLY A 269 -16.97 -16.37 14.55
C GLY A 269 -15.46 -16.29 14.34
N PHE A 270 -15.01 -15.34 13.53
CA PHE A 270 -13.58 -15.06 13.37
C PHE A 270 -13.30 -13.57 13.27
N VAL A 271 -12.08 -13.21 13.67
CA VAL A 271 -11.49 -11.89 13.45
C VAL A 271 -10.09 -12.08 12.91
N CYS A 272 -9.90 -11.71 11.64
CA CYS A 272 -8.65 -11.88 10.91
C CYS A 272 -8.18 -10.53 10.36
N ARG A 273 -6.89 -10.25 10.52
CA ARG A 273 -6.21 -9.10 9.93
C ARG A 273 -5.48 -9.58 8.69
N LEU A 274 -5.71 -8.90 7.58
CA LEU A 274 -4.94 -9.05 6.36
C LEU A 274 -3.97 -7.87 6.25
N GLY A 275 -2.69 -8.18 6.33
CA GLY A 275 -1.60 -7.22 6.38
C GLY A 275 -0.96 -6.96 5.03
N GLU A 276 -1.00 -7.91 4.10
CA GLU A 276 -0.49 -7.71 2.74
C GLU A 276 -1.06 -8.74 1.76
N ILE A 277 -1.32 -8.29 0.54
CA ILE A 277 -1.49 -9.11 -0.65
C ILE A 277 -0.43 -8.66 -1.65
N GLN A 278 0.28 -9.64 -2.23
CA GLN A 278 1.18 -9.43 -3.35
C GLN A 278 0.80 -10.36 -4.50
N VAL A 279 0.78 -9.79 -5.69
CA VAL A 279 0.61 -10.48 -6.96
C VAL A 279 1.72 -10.01 -7.87
N VAL A 280 2.61 -10.91 -8.24
CA VAL A 280 3.86 -10.61 -8.93
C VAL A 280 4.04 -11.56 -10.09
N ASP A 281 4.57 -11.04 -11.20
CA ASP A 281 4.98 -11.90 -12.31
C ASP A 281 6.24 -12.69 -11.92
N ALA A 282 6.23 -13.97 -12.25
CA ALA A 282 7.36 -14.86 -12.07
C ALA A 282 8.65 -14.34 -12.70
N ASN A 283 8.54 -13.83 -13.92
CA ASN A 283 9.72 -13.44 -14.70
C ASN A 283 10.26 -12.10 -14.23
N SER A 284 9.40 -11.17 -13.79
CA SER A 284 9.83 -9.89 -13.22
C SER A 284 10.70 -10.06 -11.98
N LEU A 285 10.48 -11.11 -11.17
CA LEU A 285 11.31 -11.41 -9.99
C LEU A 285 12.75 -11.85 -10.35
N LEU A 286 12.95 -12.35 -11.57
CA LEU A 286 14.27 -12.75 -12.07
C LEU A 286 15.01 -11.61 -12.78
N ALA A 287 14.32 -10.50 -13.06
CA ALA A 287 14.93 -9.34 -13.72
C ALA A 287 15.97 -8.65 -12.80
N PRO A 288 16.97 -7.97 -13.39
CA PRO A 288 17.89 -7.12 -12.64
C PRO A 288 17.14 -6.05 -11.84
N LEU A 289 17.72 -5.65 -10.70
CA LEU A 289 17.11 -4.62 -9.89
C LEU A 289 17.14 -3.26 -10.60
N PRO A 290 16.02 -2.53 -10.63
CA PRO A 290 16.03 -1.17 -11.15
C PRO A 290 16.91 -0.29 -10.26
N ARG A 291 17.81 0.46 -10.92
CA ARG A 291 18.71 1.41 -10.27
C ARG A 291 18.09 2.79 -10.22
N VAL A 292 18.32 3.52 -9.14
CA VAL A 292 18.02 4.97 -9.12
C VAL A 292 19.09 5.69 -9.93
N GLN A 293 18.66 6.44 -10.94
CA GLN A 293 19.57 7.13 -11.87
C GLN A 293 19.43 8.64 -11.75
N LYS A 294 20.43 9.37 -12.26
CA LYS A 294 20.40 10.82 -12.45
C LYS A 294 19.97 11.59 -11.20
N VAL A 295 20.57 11.28 -10.05
CA VAL A 295 20.30 12.03 -8.82
C VAL A 295 20.91 13.43 -8.93
N THR A 296 20.10 14.47 -8.82
CA THR A 296 20.53 15.87 -8.91
C THR A 296 20.16 16.62 -7.64
N ILE A 297 20.91 17.69 -7.36
CA ILE A 297 20.70 18.59 -6.22
C ILE A 297 20.41 19.98 -6.79
N SER A 298 19.35 20.63 -6.32
CA SER A 298 18.95 21.98 -6.74
C SER A 298 18.39 22.78 -5.56
N GLN A 299 18.06 24.06 -5.77
CA GLN A 299 17.39 24.92 -4.79
C GLN A 299 18.07 24.92 -3.41
N LEU A 300 19.37 25.19 -3.45
CA LEU A 300 20.24 25.23 -2.26
C LEU A 300 19.91 26.46 -1.41
N ARG A 301 19.85 26.26 -0.10
CA ARG A 301 19.77 27.31 0.91
C ARG A 301 20.68 26.92 2.07
N TRP A 302 21.50 27.87 2.48
CA TRP A 302 22.41 27.76 3.62
C TRP A 302 22.00 28.75 4.70
N LEU A 303 21.96 28.31 5.95
CA LEU A 303 21.79 29.18 7.11
C LEU A 303 22.89 28.88 8.14
N PRO A 304 23.49 29.90 8.77
CA PRO A 304 24.36 29.68 9.91
C PRO A 304 23.58 29.11 11.10
N LEU A 305 24.14 28.12 11.80
CA LEU A 305 23.60 27.67 13.08
C LEU A 305 24.29 28.42 14.22
N ILE A 306 23.57 29.35 14.86
CA ILE A 306 24.10 30.14 15.98
C ILE A 306 24.19 29.23 17.21
N SER A 307 25.39 28.71 17.49
CA SER A 307 25.66 27.93 18.70
C SER A 307 26.28 28.85 19.76
N GLY A 308 25.56 29.10 20.86
CA GLY A 308 25.98 29.99 21.96
C GLY A 308 27.07 29.44 22.87
N SER A 309 27.90 28.50 22.41
CA SER A 309 28.99 27.90 23.20
C SER A 309 30.33 28.11 22.50
N GLU A 310 31.22 28.87 23.13
CA GLU A 310 32.61 29.02 22.71
C GLU A 310 33.27 27.63 22.59
N GLY A 311 33.90 27.35 21.44
CA GLY A 311 34.71 26.14 21.23
C GLY A 311 34.11 25.02 20.37
N ARG A 312 32.87 25.13 19.86
CA ARG A 312 32.33 24.18 18.86
C ARG A 312 32.67 24.60 17.43
N PRO A 313 32.96 23.65 16.52
CA PRO A 313 33.11 23.97 15.10
C PRO A 313 31.84 24.61 14.57
N ALA A 314 31.98 25.63 13.73
CA ALA A 314 30.84 26.30 13.11
C ALA A 314 29.98 25.26 12.35
N GLN A 315 28.66 25.35 12.52
CA GLN A 315 27.68 24.46 11.88
C GLN A 315 26.79 25.27 10.94
N LEU A 316 26.35 24.61 9.87
CA LEU A 316 25.45 25.16 8.87
C LEU A 316 24.19 24.30 8.79
N LEU A 317 23.06 24.94 8.49
CA LEU A 317 21.84 24.28 8.09
C LEU A 317 21.76 24.28 6.57
N LEU A 318 21.74 23.08 5.99
CA LEU A 318 21.62 22.83 4.56
C LEU A 318 20.18 22.43 4.22
N SER A 319 19.60 23.20 3.33
CA SER A 319 18.31 22.92 2.71
C SER A 319 18.52 22.74 1.20
N CYS A 320 18.17 21.59 0.61
CA CYS A 320 18.26 21.36 -0.84
C CYS A 320 17.09 20.52 -1.39
N THR A 321 16.90 20.50 -2.70
CA THR A 321 15.89 19.67 -3.37
C THR A 321 16.61 18.58 -4.17
N LEU A 322 16.34 17.34 -3.83
CA LEU A 322 16.84 16.16 -4.52
C LEU A 322 15.83 15.74 -5.59
N GLN A 323 16.31 15.36 -6.78
CA GLN A 323 15.50 14.77 -7.84
C GLN A 323 16.23 13.58 -8.45
N TRP A 324 15.50 12.59 -8.96
CA TRP A 324 16.09 11.41 -9.61
C TRP A 324 15.19 10.82 -10.69
N SER A 325 15.65 9.78 -11.36
CA SER A 325 14.90 9.01 -12.36
C SER A 325 14.71 7.57 -11.87
N PHE A 326 13.44 7.15 -11.76
CA PHE A 326 13.06 5.77 -11.41
C PHE A 326 11.61 5.50 -11.85
N HIS A 327 11.30 4.25 -12.21
CA HIS A 327 9.94 3.85 -12.60
C HIS A 327 9.06 3.65 -11.35
N LEU A 328 8.20 4.62 -11.04
CA LEU A 328 7.44 4.66 -9.78
C LEU A 328 6.54 3.44 -9.52
N LEU A 329 6.10 2.73 -10.55
CA LEU A 329 5.31 1.50 -10.36
C LEU A 329 6.13 0.37 -9.72
N GLN A 330 7.46 0.38 -9.82
CA GLN A 330 8.34 -0.63 -9.22
C GLN A 330 8.78 -0.30 -7.79
N ALA A 331 8.58 0.95 -7.33
CA ALA A 331 8.91 1.36 -5.96
C ALA A 331 7.65 1.64 -5.15
N ARG A 332 7.68 1.24 -3.89
CA ARG A 332 6.72 1.62 -2.86
C ARG A 332 7.01 3.02 -2.34
N CYS A 333 8.29 3.30 -2.11
CA CYS A 333 8.82 4.61 -1.71
C CYS A 333 10.35 4.62 -1.89
N PHE A 334 10.97 5.73 -1.53
CA PHE A 334 12.42 5.88 -1.44
C PHE A 334 12.80 6.30 -0.02
N ARG A 335 13.81 5.66 0.56
CA ARG A 335 14.43 6.14 1.81
C ARG A 335 15.56 7.08 1.45
N ILE A 336 15.49 8.28 2.00
CA ILE A 336 16.49 9.32 1.77
C ILE A 336 17.42 9.33 2.96
N HIS A 337 18.72 9.27 2.68
CA HIS A 337 19.75 9.31 3.69
C HIS A 337 20.79 10.36 3.36
N CYS A 338 21.51 10.85 4.37
CA CYS A 338 22.70 11.67 4.18
C CYS A 338 23.88 11.16 4.99
N ARG A 339 25.08 11.52 4.57
CA ARG A 339 26.28 11.41 5.39
C ARG A 339 27.26 12.52 5.04
N GLU A 340 27.96 13.01 6.05
CA GLU A 340 29.05 13.96 5.89
C GLU A 340 30.34 13.18 5.63
N GLN A 341 31.19 13.68 4.74
CA GLN A 341 32.53 13.14 4.52
C GLN A 341 33.53 14.23 4.89
N THR A 342 34.23 14.05 6.01
CA THR A 342 35.29 14.97 6.44
C THR A 342 36.61 14.61 5.74
N GLY A 343 37.26 15.59 5.12
CA GLY A 343 38.37 15.41 4.18
C GLY A 343 39.72 14.90 4.71
N SER A 344 39.78 14.15 5.82
CA SER A 344 41.05 13.52 6.24
C SER A 344 40.84 12.21 7.01
N SER A 345 40.78 11.09 6.30
CA SER A 345 41.43 9.85 6.71
C SER A 345 41.34 8.81 5.60
N SER A 346 42.51 8.44 5.08
CA SER A 346 42.75 7.27 4.22
C SER A 346 42.88 5.98 5.04
N THR A 347 42.20 5.87 6.18
CA THR A 347 42.17 4.66 6.99
C THR A 347 40.83 3.98 6.82
N THR A 348 40.89 2.85 6.12
CA THR A 348 39.95 1.74 6.17
C THR A 348 39.67 1.35 7.62
N ASP A 349 38.68 1.99 8.26
CA ASP A 349 37.92 1.41 9.36
C ASP A 349 36.62 2.20 9.61
N GLY A 350 35.47 1.54 9.63
CA GLY A 350 34.34 2.02 10.42
C GLY A 350 33.29 2.95 9.78
N THR A 351 32.56 2.48 8.76
CA THR A 351 31.12 2.19 8.94
C THR A 351 30.18 3.24 9.58
N GLU A 352 30.29 4.55 9.33
CA GLU A 352 29.18 5.45 9.73
C GLU A 352 27.94 5.17 8.86
N LYS A 353 26.91 4.62 9.53
CA LYS A 353 25.62 4.33 8.91
C LYS A 353 24.99 5.65 8.45
N PRO A 354 24.60 5.78 7.17
CA PRO A 354 23.93 6.98 6.68
C PRO A 354 22.75 7.37 7.58
N THR A 355 22.66 8.66 7.89
CA THR A 355 21.56 9.23 8.67
C THR A 355 20.31 9.24 7.83
N PHE A 356 19.25 8.61 8.32
CA PHE A 356 17.95 8.60 7.67
C PHE A 356 17.28 9.98 7.78
N LEU A 357 16.94 10.56 6.64
CA LEU A 357 16.29 11.87 6.54
C LEU A 357 14.77 11.76 6.42
N GLY A 358 14.27 10.75 5.70
CA GLY A 358 12.83 10.60 5.50
C GLY A 358 12.46 9.69 4.32
N LEU A 359 11.16 9.68 4.02
CA LEU A 359 10.59 8.91 2.92
C LEU A 359 10.14 9.85 1.80
N ALA A 360 10.41 9.47 0.55
CA ALA A 360 9.83 10.08 -0.63
C ALA A 360 8.91 9.07 -1.33
N PHE A 361 7.76 9.54 -1.81
CA PHE A 361 6.81 8.74 -2.60
C PHE A 361 6.72 9.21 -4.06
N ALA A 362 7.63 10.10 -4.44
CA ALA A 362 7.84 10.61 -5.78
C ALA A 362 9.34 10.65 -6.06
N ASN A 363 9.73 10.92 -7.30
CA ASN A 363 11.13 11.03 -7.70
C ASN A 363 11.80 12.36 -7.27
N GLN A 364 11.37 12.90 -6.13
CA GLN A 364 11.80 14.17 -5.59
C GLN A 364 11.70 14.16 -4.06
N TYR A 365 12.62 14.85 -3.39
CA TYR A 365 12.58 15.05 -1.94
C TYR A 365 13.17 16.40 -1.55
N ARG A 366 12.49 17.12 -0.66
CA ARG A 366 12.98 18.38 -0.09
C ARG A 366 13.70 18.08 1.22
N VAL A 367 15.01 18.28 1.22
CA VAL A 367 15.83 18.29 2.43
C VAL A 367 15.69 19.66 3.08
N VAL A 368 15.36 19.68 4.36
CA VAL A 368 15.16 20.91 5.15
C VAL A 368 16.10 20.89 6.34
N ASP A 369 16.92 21.94 6.42
CA ASP A 369 17.72 22.33 7.58
C ASP A 369 18.52 21.18 8.21
N VAL A 370 19.17 20.39 7.36
CA VAL A 370 20.10 19.34 7.81
C VAL A 370 21.37 20.00 8.33
N VAL A 371 21.76 19.67 9.55
CA VAL A 371 23.00 20.18 10.18
C VAL A 371 24.21 19.53 9.51
N VAL A 372 25.14 20.36 9.06
CA VAL A 372 26.43 19.94 8.47
C VAL A 372 27.57 20.79 9.01
N GLY A 373 28.79 20.25 9.05
CA GLY A 373 29.97 21.01 9.45
C GLY A 373 30.27 22.15 8.49
N ALA A 374 30.66 23.32 9.02
CA ALA A 374 31.21 24.38 8.18
C ALA A 374 32.57 23.96 7.62
N ALA A 375 32.80 24.26 6.35
CA ALA A 375 34.10 24.05 5.70
C ALA A 375 35.17 24.93 6.38
N ARG A 376 36.34 24.35 6.65
CA ARG A 376 37.50 25.11 7.16
C ARG A 376 38.15 25.87 6.01
N PHE A 377 38.82 26.97 6.31
CA PHE A 377 39.56 27.72 5.29
C PHE A 377 40.60 26.81 4.62
N GLY A 378 40.55 26.73 3.28
CA GLY A 378 41.43 25.85 2.50
C GLY A 378 41.03 24.36 2.48
N GLN A 379 39.86 23.98 3.01
CA GLN A 379 39.33 22.62 2.93
C GLN A 379 37.89 22.63 2.41
N ASP A 380 37.57 21.67 1.54
CA ASP A 380 36.20 21.46 1.08
C ASP A 380 35.41 20.59 2.06
N GLY A 381 34.20 21.02 2.39
CA GLY A 381 33.17 20.20 3.00
C GLY A 381 32.45 19.37 1.94
N ARG A 382 32.03 18.16 2.32
CA ARG A 382 31.30 17.25 1.42
C ARG A 382 30.15 16.57 2.15
N VAL A 383 28.97 16.67 1.56
CA VAL A 383 27.76 15.95 2.01
C VAL A 383 27.27 15.06 0.89
N GLU A 384 27.12 13.76 1.16
CA GLU A 384 26.57 12.80 0.21
C GLU A 384 25.12 12.47 0.60
N PHE A 385 24.22 12.59 -0.38
CA PHE A 385 22.84 12.14 -0.30
C PHE A 385 22.69 10.80 -1.00
N LEU A 386 21.98 9.87 -0.36
CA LEU A 386 21.70 8.54 -0.85
C LEU A 386 20.20 8.33 -0.98
N VAL A 387 19.78 7.75 -2.09
CA VAL A 387 18.39 7.42 -2.42
C VAL A 387 18.25 5.92 -2.52
N GLU A 388 17.74 5.28 -1.48
CA GLU A 388 17.46 3.85 -1.44
C GLU A 388 16.05 3.60 -1.99
N PRO A 389 15.89 2.91 -3.14
CA PRO A 389 14.58 2.48 -3.59
C PRO A 389 14.04 1.36 -2.69
N VAL A 390 12.77 1.43 -2.33
CA VAL A 390 12.03 0.36 -1.63
C VAL A 390 11.13 -0.32 -2.64
N PRO A 391 11.49 -1.51 -3.15
CA PRO A 391 10.69 -2.25 -4.14
C PRO A 391 9.33 -2.64 -3.57
N ARG A 392 8.32 -2.75 -4.43
CA ARG A 392 6.97 -3.18 -4.01
C ARG A 392 6.98 -4.62 -3.49
N GLU A 393 7.81 -5.45 -4.06
CA GLU A 393 7.98 -6.86 -3.71
C GLU A 393 8.68 -7.06 -2.36
N GLY A 394 9.25 -6.00 -1.77
CA GLY A 394 9.70 -5.97 -0.38
C GLY A 394 11.12 -6.50 -0.11
N PHE A 395 11.89 -6.86 -1.13
CA PHE A 395 13.28 -7.27 -0.94
C PHE A 395 14.21 -6.08 -0.64
N GLN A 396 15.34 -6.37 0.01
CA GLN A 396 16.37 -5.37 0.28
C GLN A 396 17.20 -5.10 -0.98
N VAL A 397 17.38 -3.82 -1.29
CA VAL A 397 18.20 -3.38 -2.41
C VAL A 397 19.63 -3.12 -1.92
N PRO A 398 20.65 -3.78 -2.50
CA PRO A 398 22.05 -3.53 -2.15
C PRO A 398 22.43 -2.06 -2.35
N GLN A 399 23.31 -1.52 -1.50
CA GLN A 399 23.72 -0.11 -1.54
C GLN A 399 24.39 0.30 -2.88
N ALA A 400 24.91 -0.65 -3.65
CA ALA A 400 25.46 -0.43 -4.99
C ALA A 400 24.41 0.06 -6.01
N GLU A 401 23.13 -0.24 -5.76
CA GLU A 401 22.01 0.11 -6.63
C GLU A 401 21.30 1.41 -6.19
N TRP A 402 21.72 1.99 -5.06
CA TRP A 402 21.16 3.23 -4.52
C TRP A 402 21.62 4.43 -5.37
N GLY A 403 20.74 5.41 -5.51
CA GLY A 403 21.06 6.67 -6.14
C GLY A 403 21.96 7.51 -5.24
N ARG A 404 22.88 8.29 -5.83
CA ARG A 404 23.85 9.07 -5.07
C ARG A 404 24.06 10.44 -5.69
N ALA A 405 24.13 11.46 -4.86
CA ALA A 405 24.61 12.78 -5.25
C ALA A 405 25.45 13.37 -4.12
N ALA A 406 26.55 14.03 -4.45
CA ALA A 406 27.39 14.72 -3.48
C ALA A 406 27.35 16.23 -3.73
N LEU A 407 27.21 16.98 -2.65
CA LEU A 407 27.39 18.42 -2.61
C LEU A 407 28.76 18.71 -2.01
N VAL A 408 29.59 19.45 -2.74
CA VAL A 408 30.88 19.94 -2.28
C VAL A 408 30.75 21.45 -2.06
N TYR A 409 31.26 21.95 -0.93
CA TYR A 409 31.16 23.36 -0.55
C TYR A 409 32.43 23.80 0.18
N SER A 410 32.79 25.07 0.02
CA SER A 410 33.97 25.67 0.64
C SER A 410 33.58 26.84 1.54
N ALA A 411 34.50 27.29 2.39
CA ALA A 411 34.35 28.56 3.09
C ALA A 411 34.24 29.72 2.07
N PRO A 412 33.49 30.80 2.39
CA PRO A 412 33.52 32.02 1.58
C PRO A 412 34.95 32.54 1.46
N GLN A 413 35.32 33.03 0.28
CA GLN A 413 36.61 33.69 0.04
C GLN A 413 36.68 35.08 0.67
#